data_AF-A0A9D4RDX5-F1
#
_entry.id   AF-A0A9D4RDX5-F1
#
_cell.length_a   1.000
_cell.length_b   1.000
_cell.length_c   1.000
_cell.angle_alpha   90.00
_cell.angle_beta   90.00
_cell.angle_gamma   90.00
#
_symmetry.space_group_name_H-M   'P 1'
#
loop_
_entity.id
_entity.type
_entity.pdbx_description
1 polymer ?
#
loop_
_entity_poly.entity_id
_entity_poly.type
_entity_poly.pdbx_seq_one_letter_code
_entity_poly.pdbx_strand_id
1 'polypeptide(L)'
;METRHPHLPKPDKHYNGKRKDDEASSSKATYSSPSKSKKQKTQMKITDVVRLGSTTEHYSVKSGIYTKISRAIAVFMAKGLRPFSIVDDPGFCHMIACIDPKYPIPSRNHDS
;
A
#
# COMPACT_ATOMS: atom_id res chain seq x y z
N MET A 1 55.31 14.82 -5.76
CA MET A 1 54.34 14.11 -6.64
C MET A 1 52.97 14.67 -6.33
N GLU A 2 52.51 15.53 -7.22
CA GLU A 2 51.32 16.37 -7.06
C GLU A 2 50.08 15.58 -7.51
N THR A 3 49.15 15.31 -6.60
CA THR A 3 47.86 14.71 -6.93
C THR A 3 46.78 15.78 -6.89
N ARG A 4 46.31 16.13 -8.08
CA ARG A 4 45.28 17.13 -8.36
C ARG A 4 43.92 16.65 -7.85
N HIS A 5 43.28 17.44 -7.00
CA HIS A 5 41.86 17.24 -6.65
C HIS A 5 40.95 17.62 -7.83
N PRO A 6 39.87 16.87 -8.09
CA PRO A 6 38.91 17.23 -9.13
C PRO A 6 38.10 18.46 -8.72
N HIS A 7 38.06 19.45 -9.62
CA HIS A 7 37.18 20.61 -9.52
C HIS A 7 35.69 20.18 -9.50
N LEU A 8 34.94 20.65 -8.51
CA LEU A 8 33.47 20.62 -8.57
C LEU A 8 33.01 21.76 -9.49
N PRO A 9 32.11 21.51 -10.46
CA PRO A 9 31.46 22.59 -11.19
C PRO A 9 30.59 23.40 -10.21
N LYS A 10 30.82 24.72 -10.17
CA LYS A 10 30.04 25.65 -9.34
C LYS A 10 28.60 25.70 -9.89
N PRO A 11 27.57 25.74 -9.03
CA PRO A 11 26.19 25.88 -9.49
C PRO A 11 26.00 27.22 -10.20
N ASP A 12 25.37 27.15 -11.37
CA ASP A 12 25.04 28.30 -12.22
C ASP A 12 24.26 29.34 -11.42
N LYS A 13 24.81 30.54 -11.35
CA LYS A 13 24.12 31.72 -10.85
C LYS A 13 23.01 32.06 -11.84
N HIS A 14 21.79 31.61 -11.57
CA HIS A 14 20.61 32.18 -12.21
C HIS A 14 20.53 33.66 -11.84
N TYR A 15 20.95 34.51 -12.77
CA TYR A 15 20.83 35.96 -12.70
C TYR A 15 19.36 36.33 -12.85
N ASN A 16 18.63 36.47 -11.74
CA ASN A 16 17.29 37.04 -11.76
C ASN A 16 17.39 38.56 -11.65
N GLY A 17 17.73 39.21 -12.77
CA GLY A 17 17.62 40.65 -12.92
C GLY A 17 16.15 41.05 -13.00
N LYS A 18 15.59 41.55 -11.90
CA LYS A 18 14.36 42.36 -11.94
C LYS A 18 14.60 43.67 -11.19
N ARG A 19 15.00 44.68 -11.95
CA ARG A 19 14.75 46.09 -11.61
C ARG A 19 13.30 46.38 -12.02
N LYS A 20 12.51 46.90 -11.09
CA LYS A 20 11.23 47.58 -11.32
C LYS A 20 11.34 48.96 -10.64
N ASP A 21 10.36 49.81 -10.94
CA ASP A 21 10.19 51.23 -10.61
C ASP A 21 10.59 52.08 -11.84
N ASP A 22 9.74 52.85 -12.53
CA ASP A 22 8.32 53.21 -12.44
C ASP A 22 7.88 53.71 -13.85
N GLU A 23 6.61 54.14 -13.98
CA GLU A 23 6.03 55.01 -15.03
C GLU A 23 5.04 54.33 -16.01
N ALA A 24 4.01 55.08 -16.36
CA ALA A 24 2.62 54.69 -16.21
C ALA A 24 1.89 54.35 -17.52
N SER A 25 0.77 53.65 -17.35
CA SER A 25 -0.49 53.81 -18.09
C SER A 25 -0.48 53.65 -19.62
N SER A 26 -0.87 52.46 -20.11
CA SER A 26 -1.73 52.37 -21.30
C SER A 26 -2.39 50.99 -21.44
N SER A 27 -3.72 51.00 -21.31
CA SER A 27 -4.74 50.08 -21.84
C SER A 27 -4.34 48.78 -22.57
N LYS A 28 -4.85 47.63 -22.07
CA LYS A 28 -5.45 46.58 -22.92
C LYS A 28 -6.24 45.52 -22.13
N ALA A 29 -7.39 45.15 -22.69
CA ALA A 29 -8.35 44.17 -22.19
C ALA A 29 -7.75 42.80 -21.84
N THR A 30 -8.23 42.17 -20.77
CA THR A 30 -7.93 40.77 -20.46
C THR A 30 -9.22 40.01 -20.16
N TYR A 31 -9.54 39.09 -21.07
CA TYR A 31 -10.51 38.02 -20.88
C TYR A 31 -10.21 37.28 -19.56
N SER A 32 -11.20 37.22 -18.67
CA SER A 32 -11.14 36.36 -17.49
C SER A 32 -11.27 34.89 -17.92
N SER A 33 -10.14 34.24 -18.16
CA SER A 33 -10.09 32.78 -18.32
C SER A 33 -10.03 32.13 -16.93
N PRO A 34 -10.93 31.18 -16.60
CA PRO A 34 -10.87 30.47 -15.33
C PRO A 34 -9.69 29.49 -15.36
N SER A 35 -8.66 29.78 -14.57
CA SER A 35 -7.51 28.90 -14.38
C SER A 35 -7.93 27.66 -13.58
N LYS A 36 -8.29 26.59 -14.29
CA LYS A 36 -8.46 25.26 -13.68
C LYS A 36 -7.09 24.75 -13.23
N SER A 37 -6.79 24.90 -11.94
CA SER A 37 -5.64 24.26 -11.30
C SER A 37 -5.78 22.73 -11.45
N LYS A 38 -4.94 22.13 -12.29
CA LYS A 38 -4.85 20.67 -12.45
C LYS A 38 -4.41 20.09 -11.10
N LYS A 39 -5.31 19.36 -10.44
CA LYS A 39 -4.99 18.58 -9.23
C LYS A 39 -3.89 17.58 -9.59
N GLN A 40 -2.68 17.82 -9.11
CA GLN A 40 -1.60 16.84 -9.22
C GLN A 40 -2.02 15.61 -8.40
N LYS A 41 -2.08 14.44 -9.05
CA LYS A 41 -2.25 13.16 -8.38
C LYS A 41 -1.00 12.91 -7.55
N THR A 42 -1.07 13.14 -6.25
CA THR A 42 0.01 12.81 -5.31
C THR A 42 0.19 11.30 -5.28
N GLN A 43 1.43 10.84 -5.35
CA GLN A 43 1.77 9.43 -5.16
C GLN A 43 1.40 9.01 -3.73
N MET A 44 0.77 7.85 -3.58
CA MET A 44 0.45 7.30 -2.26
C MET A 44 1.72 7.03 -1.46
N LYS A 45 1.64 7.19 -0.12
CA LYS A 45 2.75 6.80 0.75
C LYS A 45 2.88 5.28 0.74
N ILE A 46 4.12 4.78 0.84
CA ILE A 46 4.40 3.34 0.90
C ILE A 46 3.59 2.65 2.02
N THR A 47 3.40 3.33 3.16
CA THR A 47 2.55 2.87 4.26
C THR A 47 1.11 2.59 3.85
N ASP A 48 0.56 3.41 2.95
CA ASP A 48 -0.82 3.27 2.49
C ASP A 48 -0.96 2.13 1.47
N VAL A 49 0.07 1.89 0.65
CA VAL A 49 0.12 0.77 -0.30
C VAL A 49 0.24 -0.57 0.43
N VAL A 50 1.08 -0.65 1.46
CA VAL A 50 1.21 -1.86 2.31
C VAL A 50 -0.11 -2.17 3.02
N ARG A 51 -0.84 -1.15 3.45
CA ARG A 51 -2.17 -1.28 4.09
C ARG A 51 -3.31 -1.59 3.10
N LEU A 52 -3.13 -1.28 1.82
CA LEU A 52 -4.07 -1.65 0.76
C LEU A 52 -3.86 -3.10 0.30
N GLY A 53 -2.62 -3.59 0.38
CA GLY A 53 -2.29 -5.00 0.12
C GLY A 53 -2.66 -5.96 1.26
N SER A 54 -3.05 -5.44 2.44
CA SER A 54 -3.39 -6.25 3.62
C SER A 54 -4.85 -6.68 3.71
N THR A 55 -5.70 -6.31 2.75
CA THR A 55 -7.02 -6.95 2.60
C THR A 55 -6.83 -8.23 1.79
N THR A 56 -6.34 -9.29 2.42
CA THR A 56 -6.34 -10.61 1.77
C THR A 56 -7.79 -11.00 1.53
N GLU A 57 -8.24 -10.84 0.29
CA GLU A 57 -9.50 -11.43 -0.17
C GLU A 57 -9.51 -12.90 0.21
N HIS A 58 -10.42 -13.26 1.11
CA HIS A 58 -10.52 -14.62 1.60
C HIS A 58 -11.00 -15.55 0.49
N TYR A 59 -10.56 -16.80 0.53
CA TYR A 59 -11.10 -17.81 -0.35
C TYR A 59 -12.61 -17.94 -0.13
N SER A 60 -13.36 -17.90 -1.22
CA SER A 60 -14.77 -18.30 -1.20
C SER A 60 -14.87 -19.74 -0.70
N VAL A 61 -15.86 -20.00 0.15
CA VAL A 61 -16.19 -21.35 0.67
C VAL A 61 -16.43 -22.36 -0.46
N LYS A 62 -16.90 -21.88 -1.63
CA LYS A 62 -17.15 -22.71 -2.82
C LYS A 62 -15.89 -23.00 -3.63
N SER A 63 -14.76 -22.39 -3.29
CA SER A 63 -13.51 -22.60 -4.02
C SER A 63 -12.91 -23.98 -3.73
N GLY A 64 -12.27 -24.56 -4.75
CA GLY A 64 -11.55 -25.82 -4.58
C GLY A 64 -10.41 -25.72 -3.57
N ILE A 65 -9.78 -24.53 -3.44
CA ILE A 65 -8.68 -24.30 -2.49
C ILE A 65 -9.20 -24.33 -1.05
N TYR A 66 -10.29 -23.61 -0.76
CA TYR A 66 -10.94 -23.64 0.56
C TYR A 66 -11.25 -25.08 0.99
N THR A 67 -11.82 -25.87 0.08
CA THR A 67 -12.16 -27.28 0.33
C THR A 67 -10.92 -28.13 0.60
N LYS A 68 -9.82 -27.93 -0.16
CA LYS A 68 -8.57 -28.68 0.02
C LYS A 68 -7.94 -28.40 1.37
N ILE A 69 -7.85 -27.14 1.78
CA ILE A 69 -7.29 -26.75 3.08
C ILE A 69 -8.16 -27.29 4.21
N SER A 70 -9.48 -27.11 4.12
CA SER A 70 -10.43 -27.65 5.10
C SER A 70 -10.27 -29.16 5.29
N ARG A 71 -10.12 -29.93 4.20
CA ARG A 71 -9.89 -31.38 4.25
C ARG A 71 -8.54 -31.72 4.88
N ALA A 72 -7.48 -30.97 4.58
CA ALA A 72 -6.17 -31.18 5.18
C ALA A 72 -6.21 -30.97 6.71
N ILE A 73 -6.87 -29.92 7.17
CA ILE A 73 -7.11 -29.65 8.59
C ILE A 73 -7.92 -30.79 9.23
N ALA A 74 -9.00 -31.22 8.59
CA ALA A 74 -9.80 -32.35 9.10
C ALA A 74 -8.98 -33.64 9.24
N VAL A 75 -8.10 -33.94 8.28
CA VAL A 75 -7.18 -35.09 8.35
C VAL A 75 -6.18 -34.93 9.48
N PHE A 76 -5.59 -33.74 9.66
CA PHE A 76 -4.70 -33.44 10.78
C PHE A 76 -5.40 -33.70 12.12
N MET A 77 -6.64 -33.24 12.27
CA MET A 77 -7.42 -33.43 13.49
C MET A 77 -7.77 -34.89 13.73
N ALA A 78 -8.28 -35.59 12.71
CA ALA A 78 -8.70 -36.98 12.82
C ALA A 78 -7.51 -37.91 13.13
N LYS A 79 -6.39 -37.76 12.40
CA LYS A 79 -5.20 -38.60 12.61
C LYS A 79 -4.46 -38.25 13.89
N GLY A 80 -4.52 -36.99 14.32
CA GLY A 80 -3.93 -36.51 15.57
C GLY A 80 -4.85 -36.63 16.79
N LEU A 81 -6.06 -37.19 16.64
CA LEU A 81 -7.10 -37.26 17.68
C LEU A 81 -7.32 -35.91 18.40
N ARG A 82 -7.25 -34.81 17.64
CA ARG A 82 -7.38 -33.46 18.19
C ARG A 82 -8.85 -33.08 18.35
N PRO A 83 -9.21 -32.38 19.43
CA PRO A 83 -10.57 -31.87 19.60
C PRO A 83 -10.87 -30.77 18.57
N PHE A 84 -12.16 -30.55 18.31
CA PHE A 84 -12.61 -29.45 17.44
C PHE A 84 -12.20 -28.07 17.91
N SER A 85 -11.93 -27.88 19.21
CA SER A 85 -11.47 -26.61 19.78
C SER A 85 -10.09 -26.15 19.29
N ILE A 86 -9.35 -27.00 18.58
CA ILE A 86 -8.03 -26.61 18.03
C ILE A 86 -8.14 -25.44 17.03
N VAL A 87 -9.29 -25.29 16.36
CA VAL A 87 -9.51 -24.18 15.41
C VAL A 87 -9.68 -22.82 16.11
N ASP A 88 -9.87 -22.83 17.43
CA ASP A 88 -9.91 -21.62 18.26
C ASP A 88 -8.57 -21.41 19.01
N ASP A 89 -7.61 -22.33 18.90
CA ASP A 89 -6.28 -22.21 19.52
C ASP A 89 -5.48 -21.10 18.83
N PRO A 90 -4.98 -20.08 19.57
CA PRO A 90 -4.26 -18.96 18.97
C PRO A 90 -2.99 -19.37 18.22
N GLY A 91 -2.29 -20.41 18.69
CA GLY A 91 -1.08 -20.92 18.05
C GLY A 91 -1.38 -21.59 16.71
N PHE A 92 -2.42 -22.43 16.68
CA PHE A 92 -2.93 -23.01 15.45
C PHE A 92 -3.40 -21.93 14.47
N CYS A 93 -4.15 -20.94 14.94
CA CYS A 93 -4.65 -19.85 14.11
C CYS A 93 -3.53 -19.04 13.48
N HIS A 94 -2.53 -18.68 14.28
CA HIS A 94 -1.34 -17.97 13.80
C HIS A 94 -0.59 -18.80 12.75
N MET A 95 -0.39 -20.10 13.00
CA MET A 95 0.28 -21.00 12.07
C MET A 95 -0.44 -21.04 10.70
N ILE A 96 -1.76 -21.22 10.69
CA ILE A 96 -2.52 -21.25 9.44
C ILE A 96 -2.48 -19.89 8.73
N ALA A 97 -2.60 -18.78 9.45
CA ALA A 97 -2.50 -17.44 8.87
C ALA A 97 -1.12 -17.15 8.25
N CYS A 98 -0.04 -17.70 8.82
CA CYS A 98 1.30 -17.60 8.25
C CYS A 98 1.48 -18.46 6.99
N ILE A 99 0.88 -19.65 6.97
CA ILE A 99 0.97 -20.58 5.83
C ILE A 99 0.10 -20.10 4.67
N ASP A 100 -1.14 -19.72 4.96
CA ASP A 100 -2.10 -19.25 3.97
C ASP A 100 -3.00 -18.15 4.54
N PRO A 101 -2.62 -16.87 4.37
CA PRO A 101 -3.37 -15.73 4.91
C PRO A 101 -4.72 -15.50 4.21
N LYS A 102 -5.04 -16.23 3.14
CA LYS A 102 -6.33 -16.14 2.43
C LYS A 102 -7.34 -17.17 2.91
N TYR A 103 -6.93 -18.15 3.71
CA TYR A 103 -7.85 -19.14 4.26
C TYR A 103 -8.49 -18.65 5.55
N PRO A 104 -9.81 -18.42 5.59
CA PRO A 104 -10.49 -18.08 6.82
C PRO A 104 -10.67 -19.36 7.65
N ILE A 105 -10.14 -19.35 8.87
CA ILE A 105 -10.27 -20.49 9.79
C ILE A 105 -11.73 -20.56 10.25
N PRO A 106 -12.39 -21.72 10.13
CA PRO A 106 -13.76 -21.87 10.60
C PRO A 106 -13.78 -21.70 12.13
N SER A 107 -14.46 -20.67 12.61
CA SER A 107 -14.72 -20.48 14.04
C SER A 107 -15.87 -21.38 14.49
N ARG A 108 -15.82 -21.86 15.73
CA ARG A 108 -16.90 -22.68 16.32
C ARG A 108 -18.25 -21.96 16.48
N ASN A 109 -18.26 -20.63 16.47
CA ASN A 109 -19.47 -19.84 16.66
C ASN A 109 -20.26 -19.76 15.35
N HIS A 110 -21.19 -20.69 15.14
CA HIS A 110 -22.10 -20.67 13.98
C HIS A 110 -23.58 -20.49 14.36
N ASP A 111 -23.89 -20.21 15.62
CA ASP A 111 -25.27 -20.01 16.08
C ASP A 111 -25.45 -18.60 16.67
N SER A 112 -26.18 -17.74 15.95
CA SER A 112 -26.80 -16.50 16.43
C SER A 112 -28.25 -16.48 15.95
#